data_AF-A0A7X8FBG4-F1
#
_entry.id   AF-A0A7X8FBG4-F1
#
_cell.length_a   1.000
_cell.length_b   1.000
_cell.length_c   1.000
_cell.angle_alpha   90.00
_cell.angle_beta   90.00
_cell.angle_gamma   90.00
#
_symmetry.space_group_name_H-M   'P 1'
#
loop_
_entity.id
_entity.type
_entity.pdbx_description
1 polymer ?
#
loop_
_entity_poly.entity_id
_entity_poly.type
_entity_poly.pdbx_seq_one_letter_code
_entity_poly.pdbx_strand_id
1 'polypeptide(L)'
;HYIEVTAVYDGFTERLPLLSAGEGNTPPEDVGGEGGYEEFLEIMANPSHEEYEYMREWAKGQGYQDFDFEQASHRVKYSLRW
;
A
#
# COMPACT_ATOMS: atom_id res chain seq x y z
N HIS A 1 4.46 9.19 -7.29
CA HIS A 1 4.01 9.81 -6.03
C HIS A 1 4.30 11.30 -6.03
N TYR A 2 3.46 12.09 -5.36
CA TYR A 2 3.67 13.52 -5.11
C TYR A 2 4.00 13.71 -3.63
N ILE A 3 4.89 14.64 -3.31
CA ILE A 3 5.27 14.96 -1.93
C ILE A 3 5.02 16.45 -1.71
N GLU A 4 4.24 16.76 -0.68
CA GLU A 4 3.93 18.13 -0.26
C GLU A 4 4.24 18.29 1.23
N VAL A 5 4.91 19.39 1.59
CA VAL A 5 5.15 19.76 2.99
C VAL A 5 4.00 20.64 3.45
N THR A 6 3.12 20.09 4.28
CA THR A 6 1.92 20.80 4.75
C THR A 6 2.15 21.58 6.05
N ALA A 7 3.12 21.17 6.87
CA ALA A 7 3.47 21.82 8.14
C ALA A 7 4.91 21.50 8.56
N VAL A 8 5.50 22.38 9.38
CA VAL A 8 6.80 22.19 10.02
C VAL A 8 6.61 22.38 11.52
N TYR A 9 7.09 21.43 12.31
CA TYR A 9 7.00 21.44 13.76
C TYR A 9 8.40 21.37 14.38
N ASP A 10 8.69 22.25 15.33
CA ASP A 10 9.90 22.20 16.14
C ASP A 10 9.70 21.37 17.41
N GLY A 11 10.80 20.87 17.99
CA GLY A 11 10.78 20.23 19.31
C GLY A 11 10.06 18.87 19.37
N PHE A 12 10.00 18.15 18.26
CA PHE A 12 9.38 16.82 18.22
C PHE A 12 10.20 15.80 19.02
N THR A 13 9.62 15.24 20.08
CA THR A 13 10.30 14.31 21.00
C THR A 13 10.02 12.84 20.73
N GLU A 14 9.04 12.54 19.89
CA GLU A 14 8.68 11.16 19.54
C GLU A 14 9.65 10.56 18.52
N ARG A 15 9.73 9.23 18.51
CA ARG A 15 10.62 8.51 17.59
C ARG A 15 10.04 8.52 16.17
N LEU A 16 10.80 9.10 15.24
CA LEU A 16 10.48 9.12 13.80
C LEU A 16 11.08 7.92 13.05
N PRO A 17 10.50 7.55 11.88
CA PRO A 17 9.29 8.10 11.27
C PRO A 17 8.00 7.63 11.96
N LEU A 18 6.91 8.37 11.74
CA LEU A 18 5.56 8.03 12.21
C LEU A 18 4.58 8.15 11.05
N LEU A 19 3.63 7.20 10.99
CA LEU A 19 2.48 7.29 10.10
C LEU A 19 1.35 8.00 10.85
N SER A 20 0.93 9.17 10.36
CA SER A 20 -0.14 9.97 10.97
C SER A 20 -1.53 9.64 10.42
N ALA A 21 -1.61 9.29 9.14
CA ALA A 21 -2.81 8.89 8.43
C ALA A 21 -2.45 8.05 7.19
N GLY A 22 -3.40 7.29 6.67
CA GLY A 22 -3.25 6.51 5.44
C GLY A 22 -4.55 5.78 5.12
N GLU A 23 -4.85 5.62 3.83
CA GLU A 23 -6.01 4.90 3.34
C GLU A 23 -5.73 4.31 1.95
N GLY A 24 -6.57 3.37 1.54
CA GLY A 24 -6.46 2.69 0.26
C GLY A 24 -5.37 1.61 0.24
N ASN A 25 -5.54 0.66 -0.67
CA ASN A 25 -4.56 -0.40 -0.89
C ASN A 25 -3.43 0.12 -1.80
N THR A 26 -2.22 -0.41 -1.61
CA THR A 26 -1.13 -0.14 -2.53
C THR A 26 -1.22 -1.09 -3.73
N PRO A 27 -0.78 -0.66 -4.93
CA PRO A 27 -0.62 -1.57 -6.06
C PRO A 27 0.27 -2.77 -5.68
N PRO A 28 -0.04 -3.99 -6.14
CA PRO A 28 0.90 -5.12 -6.04
C PRO A 28 2.24 -4.77 -6.70
N GLU A 29 3.32 -5.37 -6.21
CA GLU A 29 4.64 -5.29 -6.86
C GLU A 29 4.52 -5.81 -8.32
N ASP A 30 5.24 -5.17 -9.24
CA ASP A 30 5.30 -5.56 -10.66
C ASP A 30 3.95 -5.58 -11.41
N VAL A 31 2.91 -4.90 -10.91
CA VAL A 31 1.57 -4.87 -11.55
C VAL A 31 1.52 -4.15 -12.90
N GLY A 32 2.60 -3.49 -13.34
CA GLY A 32 2.64 -2.78 -14.62
C GLY A 32 2.31 -1.29 -14.55
N GLY A 33 2.54 -0.66 -13.40
CA GLY A 33 2.30 0.78 -13.20
C GLY A 33 0.82 1.13 -13.03
N GLU A 34 0.45 2.37 -13.35
CA GLU A 34 -0.92 2.88 -13.14
C GLU A 34 -1.97 2.10 -13.94
N GLY A 35 -1.76 1.92 -15.25
CA GLY A 35 -2.70 1.19 -16.10
C GLY A 35 -2.84 -0.29 -15.71
N GLY A 36 -1.74 -0.93 -15.31
CA GLY A 36 -1.80 -2.31 -14.82
C GLY A 36 -2.53 -2.42 -13.48
N TYR A 37 -2.42 -1.42 -12.60
CA TYR A 37 -3.20 -1.38 -11.37
C TYR A 37 -4.69 -1.15 -11.61
N GLU A 38 -5.05 -0.34 -12.60
CA GLU A 38 -6.45 -0.15 -13.02
C GLU A 38 -7.07 -1.46 -13.52
N GLU A 39 -6.37 -2.17 -14.43
CA GLU A 39 -6.79 -3.49 -14.91
C GLU A 39 -6.92 -4.51 -13.77
N PHE A 40 -5.94 -4.54 -12.86
CA PHE A 40 -6.00 -5.36 -11.65
C PHE A 40 -7.27 -5.09 -10.82
N LEU A 41 -7.61 -3.81 -10.58
CA LEU A 41 -8.81 -3.43 -9.82
C LEU A 41 -10.09 -3.87 -10.55
N GLU A 42 -10.16 -3.70 -11.87
CA GLU A 42 -11.31 -4.13 -12.68
C GLU A 42 -11.55 -5.64 -12.60
N ILE A 43 -10.48 -6.44 -12.75
CA ILE A 43 -10.54 -7.90 -12.67
C ILE A 43 -10.95 -8.33 -11.26
N MET A 44 -10.31 -7.77 -10.22
CA MET A 44 -10.56 -8.15 -8.82
C MET A 44 -11.94 -7.71 -8.31
N ALA A 45 -12.57 -6.72 -8.94
CA ALA A 45 -13.94 -6.30 -8.62
C ALA A 45 -15.01 -7.27 -9.18
N ASN A 46 -14.65 -8.18 -10.10
CA ASN A 46 -15.57 -9.10 -10.74
C ASN A 46 -15.13 -10.56 -10.56
N PRO A 47 -15.64 -11.27 -9.53
CA PRO A 47 -15.35 -12.70 -9.33
C PRO A 47 -15.77 -13.64 -10.47
N SER A 48 -16.57 -13.17 -11.44
CA SER A 48 -16.93 -13.93 -12.65
C SER A 48 -16.03 -13.61 -13.86
N HIS A 49 -15.05 -12.72 -13.72
CA HIS A 49 -14.07 -12.45 -14.75
C HIS A 49 -13.22 -13.71 -15.01
N GLU A 50 -12.92 -14.01 -16.26
CA GLU A 50 -12.19 -15.23 -16.63
C GLU A 50 -10.78 -15.30 -16.00
N GLU A 51 -10.16 -14.14 -15.80
CA GLU A 51 -8.84 -14.02 -15.19
C GLU A 51 -8.86 -13.85 -13.65
N TYR A 52 -10.03 -13.82 -13.00
CA TYR A 52 -10.13 -13.49 -11.57
C TYR A 52 -9.26 -14.38 -10.67
N GLU A 53 -9.37 -15.70 -10.83
CA GLU A 53 -8.61 -16.65 -9.98
C GLU A 53 -7.10 -16.58 -10.26
N TYR A 54 -6.69 -16.37 -11.52
CA TYR A 54 -5.28 -16.18 -11.85
C TYR A 54 -4.72 -14.91 -11.22
N MET A 55 -5.42 -13.79 -11.40
CA MET A 55 -5.01 -12.48 -10.88
C MET A 55 -4.95 -12.48 -9.36
N ARG A 56 -5.92 -13.12 -8.70
CA ARG A 56 -5.97 -13.28 -7.24
C ARG A 56 -4.75 -14.04 -6.70
N GLU A 57 -4.41 -15.19 -7.28
CA GLU A 57 -3.27 -15.99 -6.82
C GLU A 57 -1.94 -15.29 -7.13
N TRP A 58 -1.83 -14.63 -8.29
CA TRP A 58 -0.66 -13.81 -8.62
C TRP A 58 -0.49 -12.68 -7.59
N ALA A 59 -1.53 -11.91 -7.30
CA ALA A 59 -1.49 -10.80 -6.35
C ALA A 59 -1.14 -11.28 -4.92
N LYS A 60 -1.67 -12.42 -4.50
CA LYS A 60 -1.27 -13.06 -3.24
C LYS A 60 0.22 -13.42 -3.24
N GLY A 61 0.76 -13.89 -4.37
CA GLY A 61 2.20 -14.12 -4.56
C GLY A 61 3.04 -12.85 -4.42
N GLN A 62 2.50 -11.69 -4.79
CA GLN A 62 3.11 -10.37 -4.58
C GLN A 62 2.94 -9.85 -3.14
N GLY A 63 2.26 -10.59 -2.25
CA GLY A 63 1.96 -10.14 -0.90
C GLY A 63 0.89 -9.06 -0.83
N TYR A 64 0.04 -8.94 -1.87
CA TYR A 64 -1.10 -8.03 -1.86
C TYR A 64 -2.04 -8.35 -0.69
N GLN A 65 -2.41 -7.31 0.03
CA GLN A 65 -3.28 -7.38 1.19
C GLN A 65 -4.01 -6.06 1.36
N ASP A 66 -5.15 -6.10 2.04
CA ASP A 66 -5.86 -4.88 2.42
C ASP A 66 -5.04 -4.04 3.38
N PHE A 67 -5.19 -2.72 3.27
CA PHE A 67 -4.50 -1.78 4.14
C PHE A 67 -4.95 -1.93 5.59
N ASP A 68 -3.98 -2.17 6.46
CA ASP A 68 -4.12 -2.19 7.91
C ASP A 68 -3.22 -1.11 8.51
N PHE A 69 -3.85 -0.09 9.09
CA PHE A 69 -3.15 1.07 9.65
C PHE A 69 -2.21 0.69 10.79
N GLU A 70 -2.61 -0.22 11.68
CA GLU A 70 -1.80 -0.61 12.83
C GLU A 70 -0.57 -1.38 12.37
N GLN A 71 -0.74 -2.32 11.44
CA GLN A 71 0.39 -3.04 10.85
C GLN A 71 1.31 -2.11 10.07
N ALA A 72 0.78 -1.18 9.27
CA ALA A 72 1.56 -0.22 8.52
C ALA A 72 2.33 0.73 9.45
N SER A 73 1.67 1.30 10.46
CA SER A 73 2.26 2.19 11.45
C SER A 73 3.36 1.49 12.24
N HIS A 74 3.15 0.23 12.62
CA HIS A 74 4.17 -0.60 13.23
C HIS A 74 5.38 -0.75 12.30
N ARG A 75 5.20 -1.18 11.05
CA ARG A 75 6.31 -1.30 10.09
C ARG A 75 7.09 0.02 9.93
N VAL A 76 6.41 1.15 9.81
CA VAL A 76 7.03 2.48 9.71
C VAL A 76 7.86 2.80 10.95
N LYS A 77 7.28 2.66 12.14
CA LYS A 77 7.94 2.97 13.43
C LYS A 77 9.22 2.17 13.67
N TYR A 78 9.31 0.97 13.11
CA TYR A 78 10.45 0.07 13.27
C TYR A 78 11.35 -0.03 12.03
N SER A 79 11.03 0.67 10.93
CA SER A 79 11.75 0.61 9.64
C SER A 79 13.22 1.02 9.68
N LEU A 80 13.61 1.94 10.58
CA LEU A 80 14.97 2.47 10.68
C LEU A 80 15.83 1.77 11.75
N ARG A 81 15.56 0.49 12.04
CA ARG A 81 16.39 -0.31 12.96
C ARG A 81 17.46 -1.06 12.16
N TRP A 82 18.73 -0.69 12.37
CA TRP A 82 19.92 -1.39 11.88
C TRP A 82 20.39 -2.42 12.90
#